data_AF-A0A672G9Y3-F1
#
_entry.id   AF-A0A672G9Y3-F1
#
_cell.length_a   1.000
_cell.length_b   1.000
_cell.length_c   1.000
_cell.angle_alpha   90.00
_cell.angle_beta   90.00
_cell.angle_gamma   90.00
#
_symmetry.space_group_name_H-M   'P 1'
#
loop_
_entity.id
_entity.type
_entity.pdbx_description
1 polymer ?
#
loop_
_entity_poly.entity_id
_entity_poly.type
_entity_poly.pdbx_seq_one_letter_code
_entity_poly.pdbx_strand_id
1 'polypeptide(L)'
;MATASYDQLAHQVEALRQENSSLRRELNHNVQHLSKLESETSGMKEALKQLQSKLEQEAGSLASSGRSDVLHQLKAACWLMLRANSYMLTVSSNRELLLGETDRDERERRWYFSQLEALTQRLAQLPRIDAFSLQMDLIRQQLACEAQQLRAAMERRFGSQHALQRAQVRTLKCFIVDLSDP
;
A
#
# COMPACT_ATOMS: atom_id res chain seq x y z
N MET A 1 39.54 -77.55 -59.38
CA MET A 1 39.14 -77.24 -58.00
C MET A 1 39.61 -78.39 -57.14
N ALA A 2 40.48 -78.16 -56.16
CA ALA A 2 40.91 -79.21 -55.25
C ALA A 2 39.71 -79.60 -54.36
N THR A 3 39.28 -80.86 -54.43
CA THR A 3 38.24 -81.41 -53.57
C THR A 3 38.80 -81.55 -52.16
N ALA A 4 38.13 -80.93 -51.18
CA ALA A 4 38.52 -81.01 -49.77
C ALA A 4 38.61 -82.47 -49.30
N SER A 5 39.63 -82.80 -48.51
CA SER A 5 39.79 -84.12 -47.92
C SER A 5 38.71 -84.36 -46.85
N TYR A 6 38.32 -85.61 -46.63
CA TYR A 6 37.33 -86.02 -45.62
C TYR A 6 37.64 -85.44 -44.23
N ASP A 7 38.91 -85.44 -43.82
CA ASP A 7 39.33 -84.91 -42.52
C ASP A 7 39.12 -83.40 -42.40
N GLN A 8 39.28 -82.64 -43.49
CA GLN A 8 39.05 -81.19 -43.50
C GLN A 8 37.57 -80.86 -43.35
N LEU A 9 36.69 -81.67 -43.96
CA LEU A 9 35.24 -81.52 -43.83
C LEU A 9 34.78 -81.84 -42.40
N ALA A 10 35.35 -82.87 -41.78
CA ALA A 10 35.04 -83.24 -40.39
C ALA A 10 35.41 -82.13 -39.40
N HIS A 11 36.61 -81.56 -39.51
CA HIS A 11 37.02 -80.41 -38.69
C HIS A 11 36.11 -79.19 -38.91
N GLN A 12 35.69 -78.94 -40.15
CA GLN A 12 34.79 -77.83 -40.47
C GLN A 12 33.40 -78.02 -39.84
N VAL A 13 32.86 -79.24 -39.86
CA VAL A 13 31.59 -79.56 -39.19
C VAL A 13 31.69 -79.38 -37.68
N GLU A 14 32.81 -79.77 -37.08
CA GLU A 14 33.04 -79.60 -35.65
C GLU A 14 33.16 -78.12 -35.25
N ALA A 15 33.88 -77.32 -36.04
CA ALA A 15 33.96 -75.87 -35.87
C ALA A 15 32.57 -75.20 -35.97
N LEU A 16 31.77 -75.57 -36.99
CA LEU A 16 30.40 -75.07 -37.15
C LEU A 16 29.49 -75.48 -36.00
N ARG A 17 29.66 -76.68 -35.44
CA ARG A 17 28.91 -77.14 -34.26
C ARG A 17 29.25 -76.31 -33.03
N GLN A 18 30.54 -76.04 -32.80
CA GLN A 18 30.99 -75.19 -31.70
C GLN A 18 30.46 -73.76 -31.86
N GLU A 19 30.55 -73.18 -33.06
CA GLU A 19 30.01 -71.86 -33.38
C GLU A 19 28.49 -71.81 -33.15
N ASN A 20 27.73 -72.82 -33.64
CA ASN A 20 26.29 -72.89 -33.43
C ASN A 20 25.93 -72.96 -31.92
N SER A 21 26.73 -73.68 -31.14
CA SER A 21 26.55 -73.74 -29.68
C SER A 21 26.84 -72.40 -28.98
N SER A 22 27.82 -71.63 -29.47
CA SER A 22 28.13 -70.28 -28.96
C SER A 22 27.00 -69.31 -29.29
N LEU A 23 26.58 -69.29 -30.55
CA LEU A 23 25.48 -68.43 -31.03
C LEU A 23 24.18 -68.70 -30.27
N ARG A 24 23.87 -69.95 -29.93
CA ARG A 24 22.70 -70.29 -29.10
C ARG A 24 22.80 -69.74 -27.68
N ARG A 25 23.99 -69.77 -27.07
CA ARG A 25 24.22 -69.18 -25.73
C ARG A 25 24.08 -67.67 -25.76
N GLU A 26 24.67 -67.01 -26.77
CA GLU A 26 24.57 -65.56 -26.95
C GLU A 26 23.13 -65.12 -27.21
N LEU A 27 22.40 -65.83 -28.07
CA LEU A 27 20.98 -65.57 -28.33
C LEU A 27 20.15 -65.70 -27.04
N ASN A 28 20.38 -66.76 -26.25
CA ASN A 28 19.69 -66.93 -24.97
C ASN A 28 20.01 -65.80 -23.98
N HIS A 29 21.27 -65.37 -23.89
CA HIS A 29 21.64 -64.23 -23.05
C HIS A 29 20.94 -62.95 -23.50
N ASN A 30 20.90 -62.69 -24.81
CA ASN A 30 20.22 -61.52 -25.37
C ASN A 30 18.70 -61.54 -25.09
N VAL A 31 18.06 -62.71 -25.20
CA VAL A 31 16.63 -62.87 -24.87
C VAL A 31 16.38 -62.56 -23.39
N GLN A 32 17.22 -63.05 -22.48
CA GLN A 32 17.10 -62.73 -21.06
C GLN A 32 17.29 -61.24 -20.78
N HIS A 33 18.29 -60.62 -21.42
CA HIS A 33 18.54 -59.19 -21.26
C HIS A 33 17.37 -58.34 -21.79
N LEU A 34 16.82 -58.69 -22.96
CA LEU A 34 15.64 -58.02 -23.51
C LEU A 34 14.43 -58.14 -22.58
N SER A 35 14.17 -59.34 -22.04
CA SER A 35 13.08 -59.55 -21.07
C SER A 35 13.24 -58.68 -19.82
N LYS A 36 14.48 -58.50 -19.33
CA LYS A 36 14.76 -57.59 -18.21
C LYS A 36 14.45 -56.14 -18.58
N LEU A 37 14.92 -55.65 -19.73
CA LEU A 37 14.63 -54.29 -20.20
C LEU A 37 13.14 -54.04 -20.39
N GLU A 38 12.39 -55.02 -20.90
CA GLU A 38 10.93 -54.94 -21.02
C GLU A 38 10.26 -54.79 -19.65
N SER A 39 10.72 -55.56 -18.65
CA SER A 39 10.21 -55.47 -17.29
C SER A 39 10.51 -54.10 -16.65
N GLU A 40 11.73 -53.59 -16.79
CA GLU A 40 12.14 -52.28 -16.27
C GLU A 40 11.36 -51.15 -16.97
N THR A 41 11.19 -51.24 -18.28
CA THR A 41 10.40 -50.28 -19.06
C THR A 41 8.93 -50.28 -18.63
N SER A 42 8.35 -51.47 -18.37
CA SER A 42 6.99 -51.58 -17.86
C SER A 42 6.84 -50.98 -16.47
N GLY A 43 7.83 -51.20 -15.59
CA GLY A 43 7.85 -50.61 -14.25
C GLY A 43 7.96 -49.08 -14.29
N MET A 44 8.85 -48.54 -15.12
CA MET A 44 8.96 -47.09 -15.32
C MET A 44 7.68 -46.48 -15.88
N LYS A 45 7.02 -47.15 -16.83
CA LYS A 45 5.74 -46.70 -17.39
C LYS A 45 4.67 -46.59 -16.30
N GLU A 46 4.62 -47.54 -15.38
CA GLU A 46 3.66 -47.51 -14.28
C GLU A 46 3.98 -46.41 -13.27
N ALA A 47 5.25 -46.22 -12.92
CA ALA A 47 5.68 -45.13 -12.06
C ALA A 47 5.31 -43.74 -12.64
N LEU A 48 5.49 -43.55 -13.95
CA LEU A 48 5.12 -42.30 -14.63
C LEU A 48 3.61 -42.06 -14.59
N LYS A 49 2.78 -43.08 -14.80
CA LYS A 49 1.32 -42.96 -14.68
C LYS A 49 0.90 -42.54 -13.26
N GLN A 50 1.52 -43.14 -12.24
CA GLN A 50 1.23 -42.80 -10.84
C GLN A 50 1.62 -41.36 -10.50
N LEU A 51 2.76 -40.89 -11.01
CA LEU A 51 3.17 -39.49 -10.84
C LEU A 51 2.22 -38.54 -11.55
N GLN A 52 1.80 -38.87 -12.77
CA GLN A 52 0.82 -38.09 -13.52
C GLN A 52 -0.51 -37.98 -12.76
N SER A 53 -1.05 -39.09 -12.26
CA SER A 53 -2.32 -39.05 -11.51
C SER A 53 -2.22 -38.24 -10.22
N LYS A 54 -1.07 -38.28 -9.54
CA LYS A 54 -0.84 -37.45 -8.33
C LYS A 54 -0.81 -35.96 -8.67
N LEU A 55 -0.14 -35.58 -9.75
CA LEU A 55 -0.09 -34.19 -10.20
C LEU A 55 -1.48 -33.67 -10.58
N GLU A 56 -2.28 -34.47 -11.28
CA GLU A 56 -3.66 -34.12 -11.64
C GLU A 56 -4.54 -33.96 -10.39
N GLN A 57 -4.37 -34.83 -9.39
CA GLN A 57 -5.09 -34.73 -8.11
C GLN A 57 -4.69 -33.47 -7.33
N GLU A 58 -3.41 -33.14 -7.25
CA GLU A 58 -2.94 -31.93 -6.57
C GLU A 58 -3.44 -30.67 -7.27
N ALA A 59 -3.39 -30.63 -8.61
CA ALA A 59 -3.93 -29.51 -9.39
C ALA A 59 -5.44 -29.34 -9.16
N GLY A 60 -6.21 -30.44 -9.16
CA GLY A 60 -7.63 -30.43 -8.86
C GLY A 60 -7.95 -29.95 -7.43
N SER A 61 -7.19 -30.44 -6.45
CA SER A 61 -7.30 -30.01 -5.05
C SER A 61 -7.06 -28.51 -4.90
N LEU A 62 -5.98 -27.99 -5.50
CA LEU A 62 -5.65 -26.57 -5.48
C LEU A 62 -6.74 -25.70 -6.13
N ALA A 63 -7.32 -26.16 -7.23
CA ALA A 63 -8.44 -25.48 -7.88
C ALA A 63 -9.71 -25.49 -7.01
N SER A 64 -10.05 -26.63 -6.41
CA SER A 64 -11.25 -26.79 -5.57
C SER A 64 -11.13 -26.15 -4.18
N SER A 65 -9.91 -25.93 -3.69
CA SER A 65 -9.65 -25.40 -2.34
C SER A 65 -10.06 -23.93 -2.18
N GLY A 66 -10.40 -23.21 -3.27
CA GLY A 66 -10.74 -21.78 -3.22
C GLY A 66 -9.58 -20.85 -2.83
N ARG A 67 -8.37 -21.40 -2.67
CA ARG A 67 -7.18 -20.65 -2.23
C ARG A 67 -6.80 -19.54 -3.21
N SER A 68 -7.06 -19.75 -4.50
CA SER A 68 -6.90 -18.72 -5.54
C SER A 68 -7.82 -17.52 -5.30
N ASP A 69 -9.10 -17.79 -5.00
CA ASP A 69 -10.09 -16.74 -4.77
C ASP A 69 -9.76 -15.94 -3.50
N VAL A 70 -9.35 -16.62 -2.44
CA VAL A 70 -8.88 -15.96 -1.20
C VAL A 70 -7.68 -15.06 -1.48
N LEU A 71 -6.71 -15.51 -2.30
CA LEU A 71 -5.56 -14.69 -2.67
C LEU A 71 -5.98 -13.44 -3.48
N HIS A 72 -6.94 -13.59 -4.40
CA HIS A 72 -7.50 -12.46 -5.15
C HIS A 72 -8.22 -11.47 -4.25
N GLN A 73 -9.02 -11.94 -3.30
CA GLN A 73 -9.71 -11.09 -2.32
C GLN A 73 -8.73 -10.34 -1.42
N LEU A 74 -7.70 -11.02 -0.91
CA LEU A 74 -6.66 -10.38 -0.09
C LEU A 74 -5.92 -9.28 -0.86
N LYS A 75 -5.58 -9.52 -2.13
CA LYS A 75 -5.00 -8.48 -2.98
C LYS A 75 -5.93 -7.27 -3.09
N ALA A 76 -7.22 -7.48 -3.37
CA ALA A 76 -8.19 -6.40 -3.47
C ALA A 76 -8.33 -5.61 -2.15
N ALA A 77 -8.39 -6.31 -1.01
CA ALA A 77 -8.42 -5.69 0.31
C ALA A 77 -7.17 -4.85 0.58
N CYS A 78 -5.97 -5.34 0.24
CA CYS A 78 -4.73 -4.58 0.35
C CYS A 78 -4.75 -3.29 -0.47
N TRP A 79 -5.24 -3.34 -1.71
CA TRP A 79 -5.39 -2.13 -2.54
C TRP A 79 -6.33 -1.10 -1.90
N LEU A 80 -7.46 -1.55 -1.36
CA LEU A 80 -8.40 -0.66 -0.66
C LEU A 80 -7.79 -0.05 0.59
N MET A 81 -7.06 -0.83 1.39
CA MET A 81 -6.36 -0.34 2.57
C MET A 81 -5.30 0.72 2.21
N LEU A 82 -4.51 0.49 1.16
CA LEU A 82 -3.52 1.46 0.69
C LEU A 82 -4.17 2.76 0.23
N ARG A 83 -5.29 2.66 -0.51
CA ARG A 83 -6.06 3.83 -0.95
C ARG A 83 -6.63 4.61 0.24
N ALA A 84 -7.22 3.91 1.21
CA ALA A 84 -7.76 4.53 2.42
C ALA A 84 -6.65 5.22 3.24
N ASN A 85 -5.49 4.60 3.40
CA ASN A 85 -4.34 5.17 4.08
C ASN A 85 -3.89 6.48 3.41
N SER A 86 -3.74 6.49 2.08
CA SER A 86 -3.40 7.71 1.34
C SER A 86 -4.43 8.84 1.54
N TYR A 87 -5.72 8.51 1.54
CA TYR A 87 -6.79 9.49 1.80
C TYR A 87 -6.72 10.04 3.23
N MET A 88 -6.54 9.17 4.22
CA MET A 88 -6.42 9.54 5.63
C MET A 88 -5.21 10.45 5.87
N LEU A 89 -4.04 10.11 5.30
CA LEU A 89 -2.84 10.96 5.36
C LEU A 89 -3.12 12.36 4.80
N THR A 90 -3.78 12.44 3.64
CA THR A 90 -4.12 13.73 3.01
C THR A 90 -5.05 14.55 3.89
N VAL A 91 -6.07 13.93 4.49
CA VAL A 91 -7.00 14.59 5.41
C VAL A 91 -6.28 15.09 6.66
N SER A 92 -5.42 14.28 7.27
CA SER A 92 -4.64 14.66 8.45
C SER A 92 -3.72 15.84 8.15
N SER A 93 -2.99 15.82 7.03
CA SER A 93 -2.14 16.95 6.63
C SER A 93 -2.93 18.23 6.38
N ASN A 94 -4.10 18.15 5.73
CA ASN A 94 -4.97 19.30 5.53
C ASN A 94 -5.51 19.86 6.86
N ARG A 95 -5.85 18.98 7.81
CA ARG A 95 -6.29 19.38 9.15
C ARG A 95 -5.20 20.16 9.88
N GLU A 96 -3.96 19.67 9.86
CA GLU A 96 -2.81 20.35 10.48
C GLU A 96 -2.56 21.73 9.87
N LEU A 97 -2.63 21.85 8.55
CA LEU A 97 -2.50 23.13 7.85
C LEU A 97 -3.55 24.14 8.30
N LEU A 98 -4.82 23.73 8.31
CA LEU A 98 -5.96 24.58 8.69
C LEU A 98 -5.91 25.01 10.16
N LEU A 99 -5.51 24.10 11.06
CA LEU A 99 -5.29 24.43 12.46
C LEU A 99 -4.18 25.48 12.60
N GLY A 100 -3.08 25.31 11.86
CA GLY A 100 -1.97 26.27 11.85
C GLY A 100 -2.36 27.65 11.31
N GLU A 101 -3.20 27.73 10.27
CA GLU A 101 -3.76 28.99 9.76
C GLU A 101 -4.68 29.66 10.79
N THR A 102 -5.58 28.90 11.40
CA THR A 102 -6.52 29.39 12.42
C THR A 102 -5.78 29.97 13.63
N ASP A 103 -4.73 29.28 14.09
CA ASP A 103 -3.88 29.72 15.19
C ASP A 103 -3.18 31.06 14.91
N ARG A 104 -2.71 31.26 13.67
CA ARG A 104 -2.07 32.52 13.26
C ARG A 104 -3.09 33.66 13.25
N ASP A 105 -4.25 33.41 12.67
CA ASP A 105 -5.37 34.35 12.64
C ASP A 105 -5.81 34.77 14.05
N GLU A 106 -5.90 33.81 14.98
CA GLU A 106 -6.25 34.10 16.37
C GLU A 106 -5.21 34.96 17.07
N ARG A 107 -3.91 34.69 16.86
CA ARG A 107 -2.84 35.52 17.43
C ARG A 107 -2.92 36.96 16.93
N GLU A 108 -3.15 37.16 15.64
CA GLU A 108 -3.35 38.50 15.10
C GLU A 108 -4.61 39.18 15.63
N ARG A 109 -5.73 38.46 15.77
CA ARG A 109 -6.93 39.03 16.41
C ARG A 109 -6.65 39.50 17.83
N ARG A 110 -5.97 38.67 18.63
CA ARG A 110 -5.57 39.06 20.00
C ARG A 110 -4.73 40.33 19.99
N TRP A 111 -3.83 40.47 19.01
CA TRP A 111 -3.07 41.70 18.80
C TRP A 111 -3.99 42.89 18.49
N TYR A 112 -4.91 42.79 17.53
CA TYR A 112 -5.86 43.87 17.21
C TYR A 112 -6.72 44.28 18.43
N PHE A 113 -7.22 43.30 19.20
CA PHE A 113 -8.01 43.58 20.40
C PHE A 113 -7.19 44.29 21.48
N SER A 114 -5.95 43.85 21.73
CA SER A 114 -5.06 44.52 22.68
C SER A 114 -4.77 45.97 22.28
N GLN A 115 -4.56 46.24 20.98
CA GLN A 115 -4.37 47.60 20.47
C GLN A 115 -5.63 48.47 20.65
N LEU A 116 -6.82 47.94 20.36
CA LEU A 116 -8.08 48.65 20.57
C LEU A 116 -8.35 48.94 22.05
N GLU A 117 -8.03 48.00 22.93
CA GLU A 117 -8.16 48.16 24.37
C GLU A 117 -7.23 49.26 24.89
N ALA A 118 -5.97 49.28 24.46
CA ALA A 118 -5.02 50.33 24.82
C ALA A 118 -5.48 51.74 24.38
N LEU A 119 -6.04 51.86 23.18
CA LEU A 119 -6.64 53.12 22.70
C LEU A 119 -7.86 53.53 23.53
N THR A 120 -8.69 52.57 23.91
CA THR A 120 -9.88 52.80 24.75
C THR A 120 -9.49 53.28 26.16
N GLN A 121 -8.47 52.66 26.75
CA GLN A 121 -7.93 53.07 28.06
C GLN A 121 -7.33 54.48 28.00
N ARG A 122 -6.55 54.80 26.95
CA ARG A 122 -6.03 56.17 26.73
C ARG A 122 -7.15 57.21 26.63
N LEU A 123 -8.23 56.90 25.91
CA LEU A 123 -9.40 57.77 25.82
C LEU A 123 -10.10 57.99 27.17
N ALA A 124 -10.15 56.96 28.02
CA ALA A 124 -10.77 57.02 29.34
C ALA A 124 -9.95 57.80 30.38
N GLN A 125 -8.61 57.82 30.24
CA GLN A 125 -7.68 58.52 31.14
C GLN A 125 -7.55 60.02 30.87
N LEU A 126 -8.07 60.52 29.74
CA LEU A 126 -8.04 61.96 29.42
C LEU A 126 -8.89 62.75 30.44
N PRO A 127 -8.36 63.83 31.05
CA PRO A 127 -9.06 64.66 32.02
C PRO A 127 -10.50 65.02 31.58
N ARG A 128 -11.45 64.84 32.51
CA ARG A 128 -12.89 65.12 32.33
C ARG A 128 -13.28 66.58 32.63
N ILE A 129 -12.33 67.51 32.60
CA ILE A 129 -12.60 68.90 33.00
C ILE A 129 -13.53 69.54 31.96
N ASP A 130 -14.66 70.08 32.42
CA ASP A 130 -15.78 70.64 31.63
C ASP A 130 -15.46 71.97 30.90
N ALA A 131 -14.19 72.29 30.63
CA ALA A 131 -13.80 73.54 29.96
C ALA A 131 -12.84 73.28 28.79
N PHE A 132 -13.44 73.21 27.60
CA PHE A 132 -12.89 73.32 26.24
C PHE A 132 -11.41 73.75 26.13
N SER A 133 -10.52 72.75 26.06
CA SER A 133 -9.21 72.91 25.45
C SER A 133 -9.30 72.31 24.05
N LEU A 134 -9.23 73.14 23.01
CA LEU A 134 -9.20 72.69 21.61
C LEU A 134 -8.15 71.59 21.38
N GLN A 135 -7.03 71.65 22.11
CA GLN A 135 -5.99 70.64 22.10
C GLN A 135 -6.48 69.29 22.64
N MET A 136 -7.30 69.27 23.69
CA MET A 136 -7.90 68.04 24.23
C MET A 136 -8.91 67.42 23.26
N ASP A 137 -9.74 68.23 22.61
CA ASP A 137 -10.68 67.75 21.61
C ASP A 137 -9.96 67.17 20.40
N LEU A 138 -8.86 67.80 19.97
CA LEU A 138 -8.02 67.30 18.89
C LEU A 138 -7.36 65.95 19.24
N ILE A 139 -6.86 65.80 20.48
CA ILE A 139 -6.29 64.53 20.95
C ILE A 139 -7.36 63.42 21.01
N ARG A 140 -8.58 63.74 21.47
CA ARG A 140 -9.70 62.79 21.50
C ARG A 140 -10.10 62.36 20.08
N GLN A 141 -10.22 63.31 19.15
CA GLN A 141 -10.55 63.02 17.76
C GLN A 141 -9.47 62.17 17.08
N GLN A 142 -8.19 62.44 17.33
CA GLN A 142 -7.09 61.66 16.78
C GLN A 142 -7.12 60.20 17.24
N LEU A 143 -7.23 59.96 18.55
CA LEU A 143 -7.29 58.60 19.10
C LEU A 143 -8.55 57.84 18.63
N ALA A 144 -9.68 58.55 18.50
CA ALA A 144 -10.90 57.97 17.94
C ALA A 144 -10.75 57.59 16.47
N CYS A 145 -10.05 58.42 15.67
CA CYS A 145 -9.75 58.14 14.28
C CYS A 145 -8.83 56.92 14.15
N GLU A 146 -7.77 56.83 14.96
CA GLU A 146 -6.87 55.67 14.99
C GLU A 146 -7.62 54.38 15.34
N ALA A 147 -8.52 54.42 16.34
CA ALA A 147 -9.36 53.29 16.69
C ALA A 147 -10.32 52.88 15.55
N GLN A 148 -10.88 53.85 14.82
CA GLN A 148 -11.72 53.58 13.64
C GLN A 148 -10.92 52.98 12.49
N GLN A 149 -9.72 53.48 12.22
CA GLN A 149 -8.83 52.93 11.19
C GLN A 149 -8.42 51.50 11.51
N LEU A 150 -8.10 51.21 12.77
CA LEU A 150 -7.75 49.87 13.24
C LEU A 150 -8.93 48.89 13.13
N ARG A 151 -10.15 49.33 13.50
CA ARG A 151 -11.39 48.53 13.30
C ARG A 151 -11.65 48.26 11.82
N ALA A 152 -11.53 49.27 10.96
CA ALA A 152 -11.70 49.11 9.53
C ALA A 152 -10.63 48.19 8.91
N ALA A 153 -9.39 48.24 9.39
CA ALA A 153 -8.33 47.32 8.97
C ALA A 153 -8.64 45.87 9.39
N MET A 154 -9.11 45.68 10.62
CA MET A 154 -9.53 44.38 11.14
C MET A 154 -10.75 43.82 10.38
N GLU A 155 -11.75 44.65 10.07
CA GLU A 155 -12.94 44.23 9.31
C GLU A 155 -12.64 43.87 7.86
N ARG A 156 -11.72 44.59 7.20
CA ARG A 156 -11.25 44.20 5.85
C ARG A 156 -10.53 42.86 5.86
N ARG A 157 -9.88 42.51 6.97
CA ARG A 157 -9.07 41.30 7.11
C ARG A 157 -9.85 40.07 7.55
N PHE A 158 -10.78 40.22 8.50
CA PHE A 158 -11.54 39.10 9.09
C PHE A 158 -13.04 39.11 8.74
N GLY A 159 -13.53 40.13 8.02
CA GLY A 159 -14.95 40.36 7.78
C GLY A 159 -15.65 41.01 8.98
N SER A 160 -16.96 41.24 8.86
CA SER A 160 -17.74 41.91 9.92
C SER A 160 -17.78 41.10 11.23
N GLN A 161 -17.96 41.77 12.37
CA GLN A 161 -17.99 41.17 13.71
C GLN A 161 -18.97 39.96 13.85
N HIS A 162 -20.03 39.92 13.05
CA HIS A 162 -20.97 38.78 12.98
C HIS A 162 -20.43 37.59 12.18
N ALA A 163 -19.61 37.81 11.14
CA ALA A 163 -18.87 36.75 10.48
C ALA A 163 -17.82 36.13 11.42
N LEU A 164 -17.24 36.95 12.30
CA LEU A 164 -16.25 36.54 13.31
C LEU A 164 -16.85 35.64 14.40
N GLN A 165 -18.01 35.99 14.97
CA GLN A 165 -18.71 35.12 15.93
C GLN A 165 -19.10 33.77 15.30
N ARG A 166 -19.55 33.78 14.04
CA ARG A 166 -19.86 32.54 13.31
C ARG A 166 -18.62 31.70 13.05
N ALA A 167 -17.46 32.32 12.79
CA ALA A 167 -16.20 31.62 12.66
C ALA A 167 -15.73 31.01 14.00
N GLN A 168 -15.80 31.76 15.11
CA GLN A 168 -15.47 31.26 16.45
C GLN A 168 -16.34 30.08 16.88
N VAL A 169 -17.65 30.12 16.58
CA VAL A 169 -18.55 28.99 16.85
C VAL A 169 -18.18 27.76 16.01
N ARG A 170 -17.66 27.93 14.79
CA ARG A 170 -17.16 26.81 13.96
C ARG A 170 -15.88 26.23 14.54
N THR A 171 -14.94 27.07 14.95
CA THR A 171 -13.69 26.64 15.60
C THR A 171 -13.96 25.89 16.90
N LEU A 172 -14.82 26.43 17.77
CA LEU A 172 -15.22 25.78 19.02
C LEU A 172 -15.94 24.44 18.78
N LYS A 173 -16.75 24.34 17.71
CA LYS A 173 -17.36 23.07 17.32
C LYS A 173 -16.33 22.04 16.85
N CYS A 174 -15.30 22.45 16.11
CA CYS A 174 -14.21 21.56 15.73
C CYS A 174 -13.42 21.07 16.97
N PHE A 175 -13.10 21.95 17.92
CA PHE A 175 -12.44 21.58 19.17
C PHE A 175 -13.27 20.62 20.06
N ILE A 176 -14.60 20.77 20.08
CA ILE A 176 -15.49 19.88 20.86
C ILE A 176 -15.57 18.49 20.23
N VAL A 177 -15.53 18.40 18.89
CA VAL A 177 -15.47 17.11 18.18
C VAL A 177 -14.14 16.41 18.48
N ASP A 178 -13.03 17.15 18.55
CA ASP A 178 -11.70 16.61 18.89
C ASP A 178 -11.57 16.11 20.35
N LEU A 179 -12.41 16.60 21.28
CA LEU A 179 -12.46 16.15 22.68
C LEU A 179 -13.43 14.97 22.90
N SER A 180 -14.22 14.59 21.89
CA SER A 180 -15.23 13.54 21.97
C SER A 180 -14.79 12.22 21.35
N ASP A 181 -13.62 12.15 20.72
CA ASP A 181 -13.00 10.88 20.32
C ASP A 181 -12.14 10.33 21.49
N PRO A 182 -12.42 9.12 22.00
CA PRO A 182 -11.68 8.49 23.10
C PRO A 182 -10.26 8.01 22.71
#